data_AF-A0A831JT24-F1
#
_entry.id   AF-A0A831JT24-F1
#
_cell.length_a   1.000
_cell.length_b   1.000
_cell.length_c   1.000
_cell.angle_alpha   90.00
_cell.angle_beta   90.00
_cell.angle_gamma   90.00
#
_symmetry.space_group_name_H-M   'P 1'
#
loop_
_entity.id
_entity.type
_entity.pdbx_description
1 polymer ?
#
loop_
_entity_poly.entity_id
_entity_poly.type
_entity_poly.pdbx_seq_one_letter_code
_entity_poly.pdbx_strand_id
1 'polypeptide(L)' 'METLREKLTFILTALAYLLFHLGMAPDSGSILTGTIMALLHTLPYEIGFTYIVVVFIRRTSGNRWPPWDRVARIFFTI' A
#
# COMPACT_ATOMS: atom_id res chain seq x y z
N MET A 1 -10.46 3.29 19.39
CA MET A 1 -11.18 2.01 19.21
C MET A 1 -11.59 1.96 17.76
N GLU A 2 -10.99 1.08 16.95
CA GLU A 2 -11.35 1.00 15.53
C GLU A 2 -12.75 0.39 15.39
N THR A 3 -13.65 1.16 14.82
CA THR A 3 -15.01 0.73 14.48
C THR A 3 -14.97 -0.36 13.41
N LEU A 4 -16.00 -1.21 13.35
CA LEU A 4 -16.12 -2.26 12.32
C LEU A 4 -15.92 -1.69 10.90
N ARG A 5 -16.42 -0.48 10.66
CA ARG A 5 -16.28 0.25 9.39
C ARG A 5 -14.82 0.57 9.06
N GLU A 6 -14.01 0.99 10.03
CA GLU A 6 -12.59 1.30 9.80
C GLU A 6 -11.82 0.05 9.38
N LYS A 7 -12.08 -1.08 10.04
CA LYS A 7 -11.48 -2.37 9.66
C LYS A 7 -11.89 -2.83 8.27
N LEU A 8 -13.19 -2.76 7.95
CA LEU A 8 -13.70 -3.14 6.63
C LEU A 8 -13.09 -2.27 5.53
N THR A 9 -13.08 -0.95 5.71
CA THR A 9 -12.51 -0.04 4.71
C THR A 9 -11.00 -0.22 4.57
N PHE A 10 -10.28 -0.58 5.63
CA PHE A 10 -8.85 -0.89 5.57
C PHE A 10 -8.59 -2.15 4.73
N ILE A 11 -9.36 -3.21 5.00
CA ILE A 11 -9.27 -4.47 4.24
C ILE A 11 -9.60 -4.22 2.77
N LEU A 12 -10.64 -3.45 2.48
CA LEU A 12 -11.03 -3.12 1.10
C LEU A 12 -9.91 -2.36 0.36
N THR A 13 -9.23 -1.42 1.02
CA THR A 13 -8.09 -0.72 0.39
C THR A 13 -6.92 -1.65 0.12
N ALA A 14 -6.60 -2.56 1.04
CA ALA A 14 -5.53 -3.53 0.83
C ALA A 14 -5.87 -4.54 -0.30
N LEU A 15 -7.13 -4.98 -0.38
CA LEU A 15 -7.59 -5.85 -1.45
C LEU A 15 -7.56 -5.17 -2.81
N ALA A 16 -8.00 -3.91 -2.90
CA ALA A 16 -7.91 -3.14 -4.13
C ALA A 16 -6.46 -3.04 -4.62
N TYR A 17 -5.53 -2.70 -3.73
CA TYR A 17 -4.09 -2.65 -4.03
C TYR A 17 -3.57 -3.99 -4.56
N LEU A 18 -3.92 -5.11 -3.92
CA LEU A 18 -3.51 -6.43 -4.37
C LEU A 18 -4.09 -6.79 -5.74
N LEU A 19 -5.35 -6.44 -6.00
CA LEU A 19 -6.00 -6.67 -7.29
C LEU A 19 -5.32 -5.90 -8.42
N PHE A 20 -4.86 -4.67 -8.18
CA PHE A 20 -4.10 -3.89 -9.16
C PHE A 20 -2.71 -4.49 -9.46
N HIS A 21 -2.16 -5.24 -8.52
CA HIS A 21 -0.86 -5.90 -8.67
C HIS A 21 -0.96 -7.33 -9.22
N LEU A 22 -2.17 -7.85 -9.47
CA LEU A 22 -2.33 -9.16 -10.10
C LEU A 22 -1.70 -9.17 -11.49
N GLY A 23 -0.62 -9.93 -11.64
CA GLY A 23 0.13 -10.06 -12.88
C GLY A 23 0.27 -11.53 -13.27
N MET A 24 0.18 -11.81 -14.57
CA MET A 24 0.45 -13.14 -15.12
C MET A 24 1.89 -13.17 -15.64
N ALA A 25 2.67 -14.17 -15.22
CA ALA A 25 4.04 -14.32 -15.72
C ALA A 25 4.03 -14.66 -17.23
N PRO A 26 4.89 -14.03 -18.05
CA PRO A 26 4.91 -14.22 -19.51
C PRO A 26 5.17 -15.66 -19.95
N ASP A 27 6.08 -16.37 -19.27
CA ASP A 27 6.57 -17.67 -19.72
C ASP A 27 5.76 -18.84 -19.16
N SER A 28 5.32 -18.74 -17.90
CA SER A 28 4.68 -19.85 -17.17
C SER A 28 3.18 -19.69 -17.01
N GLY A 29 2.61 -18.52 -17.33
CA GLY A 29 1.23 -18.18 -17.00
C GLY A 29 0.95 -18.11 -15.48
N SER A 30 1.99 -18.20 -14.65
CA SER A 30 1.85 -18.20 -13.19
C SER A 30 1.41 -16.82 -12.69
N ILE A 31 0.21 -16.76 -12.10
CA ILE A 31 -0.32 -15.54 -11.48
C ILE A 31 0.50 -15.17 -10.23
N LEU A 32 0.88 -16.16 -9.43
CA LEU A 32 1.67 -15.91 -8.21
C LEU A 32 3.02 -15.27 -8.56
N THR A 33 3.73 -15.85 -9.53
CA THR A 33 5.05 -15.35 -9.95
C THR A 33 4.93 -13.96 -10.58
N GLY A 34 3.96 -13.75 -11.47
CA GLY A 34 3.75 -12.45 -12.11
C GLY A 34 3.37 -11.36 -11.10
N THR A 35 2.52 -11.68 -10.13
CA THR A 35 2.12 -10.75 -9.05
C THR A 35 3.31 -10.40 -8.15
N ILE A 36 4.12 -11.38 -7.76
CA ILE A 36 5.33 -11.12 -6.95
C ILE A 36 6.31 -10.24 -7.73
N MET A 37 6.52 -10.49 -9.01
CA MET A 37 7.40 -9.67 -9.83
C MET A 37 6.86 -8.25 -10.01
N ALA A 38 5.56 -8.10 -10.25
CA ALA A 38 4.92 -6.79 -10.31
C ALA A 38 5.15 -6.00 -9.02
N LEU A 39 4.90 -6.62 -7.86
CA LEU A 39 5.18 -6.03 -6.56
C LEU A 39 6.65 -5.67 -6.39
N LEU A 40 7.59 -6.57 -6.70
CA LEU A 40 9.02 -6.27 -6.56
C LEU A 40 9.47 -5.06 -7.39
N HIS A 41 8.83 -4.81 -8.53
CA HIS A 41 9.11 -3.65 -9.38
C HIS A 41 8.48 -2.35 -8.86
N THR A 42 7.31 -2.39 -8.20
CA THR A 42 6.60 -1.20 -7.73
C THR A 42 6.91 -0.85 -6.27
N LEU A 43 7.13 -1.85 -5.41
CA LEU A 43 7.36 -1.70 -3.97
C LEU A 43 8.42 -0.65 -3.61
N PRO A 44 9.61 -0.60 -4.24
CA PRO A 44 10.61 0.41 -3.89
C PRO A 44 10.11 1.85 -4.12
N TYR A 45 9.37 2.07 -5.21
CA TYR A 45 8.78 3.36 -5.54
C TYR A 45 7.68 3.73 -4.54
N GLU A 46 6.76 2.81 -4.28
CA GLU A 46 5.63 3.01 -3.37
C GLU A 46 6.11 3.30 -1.94
N ILE A 47 7.11 2.57 -1.45
CA ILE A 47 7.72 2.80 -0.13
C ILE A 47 8.36 4.19 -0.08
N GLY A 48 9.12 4.56 -1.11
CA GLY A 48 9.79 5.87 -1.19
C GLY A 48 8.78 7.02 -1.19
N PHE A 49 7.74 6.93 -2.01
CA PHE A 49 6.72 7.96 -2.11
C PHE A 49 5.85 8.03 -0.84
N THR A 50 5.50 6.87 -0.26
CA THR A 50 4.82 6.79 1.04
C THR A 50 5.62 7.52 2.11
N TYR A 51 6.94 7.27 2.17
CA TYR A 51 7.81 7.93 3.14
C TYR A 51 7.78 9.46 2.97
N ILE A 52 7.86 9.96 1.73
CA ILE A 52 7.78 11.41 1.44
C ILE A 52 6.45 11.99 1.96
N VAL A 53 5.32 11.35 1.65
CA VAL A 53 3.99 11.79 2.09
C VAL A 53 3.88 11.76 3.61
N VAL A 54 4.35 10.70 4.25
CA VAL A 54 4.30 10.57 5.71
C VAL A 54 5.18 11.61 6.40
N VAL A 55 6.39 11.89 5.88
CA VAL A 55 7.26 12.95 6.38
C VAL A 55 6.61 14.33 6.20
N PHE A 56 5.94 14.56 5.07
CA PHE A 56 5.19 15.79 4.84
C PHE A 56 4.06 15.97 5.88
N ILE A 57 3.22 14.95 6.08
CA ILE A 57 2.14 14.97 7.08
C ILE A 57 2.70 15.18 8.49
N ARG A 58 3.80 14.49 8.83
CA ARG A 58 4.48 14.66 10.12
C ARG A 58 4.88 16.11 10.34
N ARG A 59 5.51 16.76 9.35
CA ARG A 59 5.95 18.15 9.46
C ARG A 59 4.79 19.14 9.62
N THR A 60 3.67 18.90 8.94
CA THR A 60 2.51 19.81 8.99
C THR A 60 1.59 19.56 10.19
N SER A 61 1.68 18.39 10.83
CA SER A 61 0.78 17.97 11.92
C SER A 61 1.44 17.98 13.31
N GLY A 62 2.39 18.89 13.56
CA GLY A 62 3.04 19.01 14.87
C GLY A 62 4.13 17.98 15.15
N ASN A 63 4.81 17.50 14.10
CA ASN A 63 5.98 16.61 14.13
C ASN A 63 5.74 15.20 14.70
N ARG A 64 4.48 14.76 14.83
CA ARG A 64 4.10 13.40 15.24
C ARG A 64 3.96 12.48 14.03
N TRP A 65 4.43 11.24 14.17
CA TRP A 65 4.21 10.23 13.15
C TRP A 65 2.72 9.88 13.05
N PRO A 66 2.17 9.73 11.83
CA PRO A 66 0.82 9.23 11.65
C PRO A 66 0.65 7.82 12.24
N PRO A 67 -0.56 7.45 12.69
CA PRO A 67 -0.90 6.08 13.00
C PRO A 67 -0.60 5.13 11.82
N TRP A 68 -0.22 3.89 12.14
CA TRP A 68 0.18 2.89 11.14
C TRP A 68 -0.94 2.54 10.14
N ASP A 69 -2.19 2.54 10.57
CA ASP A 69 -3.35 2.35 9.68
C ASP A 69 -3.38 3.41 8.56
N ARG A 70 -3.07 4.66 8.90
CA ARG A 70 -2.98 5.76 7.93
C ARG A 70 -1.77 5.61 7.03
N VAL A 71 -0.61 5.19 7.56
CA VAL A 71 0.60 4.93 6.76
C VAL A 71 0.33 3.83 5.73
N ALA A 72 -0.26 2.71 6.15
CA ALA A 72 -0.59 1.60 5.26
C ALA A 72 -1.64 1.99 4.22
N ARG A 73 -2.64 2.80 4.57
CA ARG A 73 -3.61 3.33 3.59
C ARG A 73 -2.96 4.24 2.55
N ILE A 74 -2.02 5.11 2.95
CA ILE A 74 -1.25 5.94 2.02
C ILE A 74 -0.48 5.02 1.06
N PHE A 75 0.22 4.03 1.60
CA PHE A 75 0.95 3.04 0.81
C PHE A 75 0.06 2.31 -0.20
N PHE A 76 -1.10 1.79 0.20
CA PHE A 76 -2.03 1.09 -0.71
C PHE A 76 -2.67 2.00 -1.77
N THR A 77 -2.60 3.32 -1.61
CA THR A 77 -3.21 4.30 -2.54
C THR A 77 -2.22 4.79 -3.59
N ILE A 78 -0.93 4.67 -3.32
CA ILE A 78 0.15 5.04 -4.25
C ILE A 78 0.32 3.92 -5.27
#